data_AF-A0A7K4HK37-F1
#
_entry.id   AF-A0A7K4HK37-F1
#
_cell.length_a   1.000
_cell.length_b   1.000
_cell.length_c   1.000
_cell.angle_alpha   90.00
_cell.angle_beta   90.00
_cell.angle_gamma   90.00
#
_symmetry.space_group_name_H-M   'P 1'
#
loop_
_entity.id
_entity.type
_entity.pdbx_description
1 polymer ?
#
loop_
_entity_poly.entity_id
_entity_poly.type
_entity_poly.pdbx_seq_one_letter_code
_entity_poly.pdbx_strand_id
1 'polypeptide(L)'
;MKILLALLVHFVADFILQSREMGQKKSSSIKWLSLHISIIFICFLPFGLEFALYNALIHAIIDGSIWNLYKYSVYKRDKTATKETWKYYEDHWFYTTIGLDQFLHAATIVLLMEVL
;
A
#
# COMPACT_ATOMS: atom_id res chain seq x y z
N MET A 1 -3.30 7.10 22.21
CA MET A 1 -4.58 6.48 21.79
C MET A 1 -4.90 6.73 20.32
N LYS A 2 -4.90 7.99 19.84
CA LYS A 2 -5.25 8.32 18.45
C LYS A 2 -4.37 7.63 17.39
N ILE A 3 -3.05 7.58 17.60
CA ILE A 3 -2.11 6.89 16.67
C ILE A 3 -2.44 5.39 16.54
N LEU A 4 -2.63 4.70 17.67
CA LEU A 4 -2.98 3.28 17.65
C LEU A 4 -4.31 3.03 16.93
N LEU A 5 -5.29 3.91 17.11
CA LEU A 5 -6.56 3.85 16.38
C LEU A 5 -6.35 4.07 14.88
N ALA A 6 -5.52 5.03 14.48
CA ALA A 6 -5.20 5.29 13.07
C ALA A 6 -4.50 4.10 12.40
N LEU A 7 -3.54 3.47 13.10
CA LEU A 7 -2.88 2.26 12.62
C LEU A 7 -3.82 1.05 12.54
N LEU A 8 -4.78 0.94 13.47
CA LEU A 8 -5.83 -0.08 13.38
C LEU A 8 -6.75 0.17 12.18
N VAL A 9 -7.14 1.42 11.94
CA VAL A 9 -7.95 1.79 10.76
C VAL A 9 -7.20 1.47 9.46
N HIS A 10 -5.91 1.77 9.40
CA HIS A 10 -5.05 1.36 8.28
C HIS A 10 -5.06 -0.15 8.09
N PHE A 11 -4.84 -0.93 9.17
CA PHE A 11 -4.89 -2.38 9.10
C PHE A 11 -6.23 -2.89 8.55
N VAL A 12 -7.35 -2.33 9.00
CA VAL A 12 -8.67 -2.68 8.50
C VAL A 12 -8.82 -2.34 7.02
N ALA A 13 -8.38 -1.15 6.59
CA ALA A 13 -8.45 -0.74 5.19
C ALA A 13 -7.62 -1.65 4.27
N ASP A 14 -6.37 -1.94 4.64
CA ASP A 14 -5.39 -2.64 3.79
C ASP A 14 -5.49 -4.16 3.81
N PHE A 15 -5.95 -4.75 4.92
CA PHE A 15 -6.00 -6.21 5.06
C PHE A 15 -7.41 -6.79 5.08
N ILE A 16 -8.40 -6.03 5.56
CA ILE A 16 -9.77 -6.53 5.71
C ILE A 16 -10.66 -6.07 4.55
N LEU A 17 -10.61 -4.77 4.21
CA LEU A 17 -11.47 -4.19 3.18
C LEU A 17 -10.87 -4.29 1.77
N GLN A 18 -9.54 -4.26 1.66
CA GLN A 18 -8.86 -4.52 0.40
C GLN A 18 -9.05 -5.99 -0.02
N SER A 19 -9.62 -6.21 -1.21
CA SER A 19 -9.70 -7.55 -1.78
C SER A 19 -8.34 -8.03 -2.26
N ARG A 20 -8.17 -9.36 -2.35
CA ARG A 20 -6.95 -9.97 -2.90
C ARG A 20 -6.63 -9.47 -4.31
N GLU A 21 -7.65 -9.33 -5.15
CA GLU A 21 -7.48 -8.83 -6.51
C GLU A 21 -7.02 -7.37 -6.54
N MET A 22 -7.54 -6.54 -5.64
CA MET A 22 -7.11 -5.15 -5.49
C MET A 22 -5.64 -5.07 -5.09
N GLY A 23 -5.22 -5.81 -4.06
CA GLY A 23 -3.82 -5.83 -3.63
C GLY A 23 -2.86 -6.32 -4.73
N GLN A 24 -3.27 -7.31 -5.53
CA GLN A 24 -2.45 -7.81 -6.65
C GLN A 24 -2.34 -6.83 -7.81
N LYS A 25 -3.39 -6.05 -8.08
CA LYS A 25 -3.49 -5.24 -9.31
C LYS A 25 -3.26 -3.74 -9.09
N LYS A 26 -3.32 -3.22 -7.86
CA LYS A 26 -3.22 -1.77 -7.56
C LYS A 26 -1.96 -1.11 -8.14
N SER A 27 -0.83 -1.80 -8.13
CA SER A 27 0.43 -1.28 -8.71
C SER A 27 0.49 -1.29 -10.25
N SER A 28 -0.52 -1.82 -10.94
CA SER A 28 -0.53 -2.02 -12.40
C SER A 28 -1.81 -1.56 -13.09
N SER A 29 -2.80 -1.11 -12.34
CA SER A 29 -4.10 -0.74 -12.86
C SER A 29 -4.70 0.41 -12.08
N ILE A 30 -4.95 1.52 -12.77
CA ILE A 30 -5.54 2.73 -12.18
C ILE A 30 -6.90 2.44 -11.54
N LYS A 31 -7.70 1.54 -12.14
CA LYS A 31 -9.00 1.13 -11.59
C LYS A 31 -8.86 0.57 -10.17
N TRP A 32 -7.93 -0.37 -9.98
CA TRP A 32 -7.72 -1.02 -8.69
C TRP A 32 -7.06 -0.08 -7.69
N LEU A 33 -6.12 0.76 -8.14
CA LEU A 33 -5.50 1.79 -7.32
C LEU A 33 -6.53 2.81 -6.82
N SER A 34 -7.36 3.37 -7.69
CA SER A 34 -8.39 4.35 -7.32
C SER A 34 -9.43 3.77 -6.36
N LEU A 35 -9.83 2.50 -6.54
CA LEU A 35 -10.74 1.84 -5.60
C LEU A 35 -10.10 1.68 -4.22
N HIS A 36 -8.84 1.27 -4.17
CA HIS A 36 -8.09 1.15 -2.92
C HIS A 36 -7.95 2.49 -2.19
N ILE A 37 -7.51 3.53 -2.90
CA ILE A 37 -7.35 4.88 -2.34
C ILE A 37 -8.69 5.43 -1.84
N SER A 38 -9.80 5.08 -2.50
CA SER A 38 -11.15 5.48 -2.05
C SER A 38 -11.51 4.84 -0.71
N ILE A 39 -11.16 3.56 -0.49
CA ILE A 39 -11.31 2.89 0.82
C ILE A 39 -10.48 3.62 1.87
N ILE A 40 -9.20 3.89 1.59
CA ILE A 40 -8.29 4.60 2.50
C ILE A 40 -8.88 5.96 2.87
N PHE A 41 -9.27 6.76 1.88
CA PHE A 41 -9.87 8.06 2.10
C PHE A 41 -11.10 7.98 3.01
N ILE A 42 -12.06 7.11 2.69
CA ILE A 42 -13.31 6.95 3.46
C ILE A 42 -13.03 6.51 4.89
N CYS A 43 -12.15 5.52 5.08
CA CYS A 43 -11.79 5.01 6.41
C CYS A 43 -11.12 6.07 7.28
N PHE A 44 -10.37 7.00 6.68
CA PHE A 44 -9.65 8.05 7.41
C PHE A 44 -10.41 9.38 7.55
N LEU A 45 -11.58 9.55 6.93
CA LEU A 45 -12.42 10.74 7.11
C LEU A 45 -12.68 11.14 8.58
N PRO A 46 -12.86 10.21 9.55
CA PRO A 46 -13.03 10.56 10.96
C PRO A 46 -11.83 11.29 11.59
N PHE A 47 -10.65 11.25 10.95
CA PHE A 47 -9.45 11.97 11.39
C PHE A 47 -9.33 13.37 10.78
N GLY A 48 -10.29 13.78 9.93
CA GLY A 48 -10.33 15.07 9.26
C GLY A 48 -10.19 14.94 7.74
N LEU A 49 -10.87 15.83 7.01
CA LEU A 49 -10.87 15.81 5.53
C LEU A 49 -9.48 16.00 4.95
N GLU A 50 -8.71 16.95 5.48
CA GLU A 50 -7.34 17.24 5.04
C GLU A 50 -6.42 16.06 5.29
N PHE A 51 -6.48 15.48 6.50
CA PHE A 51 -5.76 14.26 6.85
C PHE A 51 -6.08 13.10 5.90
N ALA A 52 -7.37 12.83 5.69
CA ALA A 52 -7.83 11.74 4.82
C ALA A 52 -7.35 11.93 3.38
N LEU A 53 -7.41 13.16 2.85
CA LEU A 53 -6.97 13.50 1.51
C LEU A 53 -5.46 13.30 1.34
N TYR A 54 -4.64 13.89 2.22
CA TYR A 54 -3.18 13.74 2.12
C TYR A 54 -2.74 12.30 2.35
N ASN A 55 -3.33 11.60 3.31
CA ASN A 55 -3.03 10.19 3.57
C ASN A 55 -3.33 9.32 2.35
N ALA A 56 -4.50 9.53 1.71
CA ALA A 56 -4.92 8.81 0.51
C ALA A 56 -3.99 9.08 -0.69
N LEU A 57 -3.58 10.33 -0.90
CA LEU A 57 -2.65 10.70 -1.98
C LEU A 57 -1.25 10.11 -1.77
N ILE A 58 -0.72 10.15 -0.55
CA ILE A 58 0.59 9.56 -0.26
C ILE A 58 0.53 8.02 -0.34
N HIS A 59 -0.57 7.40 0.13
CA HIS A 59 -0.81 5.96 -0.06
C HIS A 59 -0.76 5.57 -1.54
N ALA A 60 -1.42 6.34 -2.41
CA ALA A 60 -1.41 6.11 -3.85
C ALA A 60 0.01 6.04 -4.43
N ILE A 61 0.88 6.94 -3.97
CA ILE A 61 2.27 7.04 -4.41
C ILE A 61 3.06 5.82 -3.92
N ILE A 62 2.90 5.42 -2.66
CA ILE A 62 3.59 4.26 -2.07
C ILE A 62 3.20 2.98 -2.82
N ASP A 63 1.89 2.72 -2.96
CA ASP A 63 1.34 1.54 -3.64
C ASP A 63 1.77 1.42 -5.09
N GLY A 64 1.76 2.56 -5.79
CA GLY A 64 2.20 2.64 -7.16
C GLY A 64 3.70 2.42 -7.30
N SER A 65 4.51 2.92 -6.37
CA SER A 65 5.97 2.96 -6.52
C SER A 65 6.65 1.70 -6.03
N ILE A 66 6.38 1.27 -4.80
CA ILE A 66 7.12 0.20 -4.11
C ILE A 66 6.99 -1.13 -4.87
N TRP A 67 5.78 -1.50 -5.27
CA TRP A 67 5.53 -2.73 -6.00
C TRP A 67 6.07 -2.70 -7.44
N ASN A 68 6.09 -1.53 -8.09
CA ASN A 68 6.73 -1.39 -9.40
C ASN A 68 8.25 -1.51 -9.32
N LEU A 69 8.87 -0.92 -8.30
CA LEU A 69 10.30 -1.10 -8.02
C LEU A 69 10.64 -2.55 -7.69
N TYR A 70 9.81 -3.23 -6.91
CA TYR A 70 9.98 -4.65 -6.61
C TYR A 70 9.94 -5.51 -7.89
N LYS A 71 8.88 -5.36 -8.72
CA LYS A 71 8.77 -6.07 -10.02
C LYS A 71 9.97 -5.79 -10.93
N TYR A 72 10.44 -4.55 -10.98
CA TYR A 72 11.65 -4.19 -11.73
C TYR A 72 12.91 -4.87 -11.18
N SER A 73 13.07 -4.91 -9.85
CA SER A 73 14.22 -5.55 -9.20
C SER A 73 14.28 -7.05 -9.50
N VAL A 74 13.12 -7.72 -9.52
CA VAL A 74 12.98 -9.14 -9.85
C VAL A 74 13.43 -9.39 -11.28
N TYR A 75 12.87 -8.65 -12.25
CA TYR A 75 13.27 -8.77 -13.66
C TYR A 75 14.76 -8.46 -13.89
N LYS A 76 15.39 -7.66 -13.02
CA LYS A 76 16.83 -7.38 -13.10
C LYS A 76 17.68 -8.52 -12.55
N ARG A 77 17.27 -9.14 -11.43
CA ARG A 77 18.01 -10.20 -10.72
C ARG A 77 17.79 -11.58 -11.32
N ASP A 78 16.61 -11.83 -11.87
CA ASP A 78 16.22 -13.09 -12.49
C ASP A 78 15.62 -12.82 -13.88
N LYS A 79 16.41 -13.10 -14.92
CA LYS A 79 16.01 -12.94 -16.32
C LYS A 79 15.10 -14.07 -16.82
N THR A 80 14.98 -15.15 -16.06
CA THR A 80 14.12 -16.29 -16.36
C THR A 80 12.73 -16.14 -15.76
N ALA A 81 12.53 -15.17 -14.87
CA ALA A 81 11.23 -14.83 -14.30
C ALA A 81 10.28 -14.31 -15.39
N THR A 82 9.35 -15.16 -15.83
CA THR A 82 8.20 -14.75 -16.65
C THR A 82 6.96 -14.62 -15.78
N LYS A 83 5.92 -13.96 -16.31
CA LYS A 83 4.63 -13.83 -15.59
C LYS A 83 3.99 -15.19 -15.30
N GLU A 84 4.25 -16.21 -16.12
CA GLU A 84 3.66 -17.55 -15.93
C GLU A 84 4.41 -18.39 -14.90
N THR A 85 5.72 -18.23 -14.76
CA THR A 85 6.56 -19.11 -13.92
C THR A 85 6.88 -18.52 -12.56
N TRP A 86 6.84 -17.19 -12.43
CA TRP A 86 7.34 -16.54 -11.23
C TRP A 86 6.27 -16.41 -10.13
N LYS A 87 6.49 -17.15 -9.04
CA LYS A 87 5.68 -17.08 -7.82
C LYS A 87 6.30 -16.08 -6.87
N TYR A 88 5.76 -14.86 -6.87
CA TYR A 88 6.24 -13.76 -6.04
C TYR A 88 6.39 -14.13 -4.55
N TYR A 89 5.54 -14.98 -3.99
CA TYR A 89 5.61 -15.37 -2.57
C TYR A 89 6.78 -16.29 -2.21
N GLU A 90 7.50 -16.83 -3.19
CA GLU A 90 8.71 -17.64 -2.97
C GLU A 90 9.99 -16.77 -2.96
N ASP A 91 9.92 -15.50 -3.36
CA ASP A 91 11.05 -14.55 -3.28
C ASP A 91 11.17 -13.98 -1.86
N HIS A 92 12.36 -14.07 -1.26
CA HIS A 92 12.66 -13.46 0.04
C HIS A 92 12.27 -11.97 0.08
N TRP A 93 12.51 -11.26 -1.03
CA TRP A 93 12.22 -9.83 -1.12
C TRP A 93 10.73 -9.51 -1.11
N PHE A 94 9.85 -10.47 -1.39
CA PHE A 94 8.41 -10.26 -1.35
C PHE A 94 7.93 -9.83 0.04
N TYR A 95 8.28 -10.60 1.07
CA TYR A 95 7.88 -10.29 2.44
C TYR A 95 8.58 -9.02 2.95
N THR A 96 9.83 -8.78 2.56
CA THR A 96 10.53 -7.53 2.87
C THR A 96 9.83 -6.32 2.22
N THR A 97 9.38 -6.46 0.97
CA THR A 97 8.61 -5.43 0.27
C THR A 97 7.27 -5.17 0.94
N ILE A 98 6.54 -6.21 1.39
CA ILE A 98 5.33 -6.03 2.20
C ILE A 98 5.66 -5.27 3.49
N GLY A 99 6.71 -5.66 4.21
CA GLY A 99 7.10 -4.97 5.45
C GLY A 99 7.43 -3.50 5.22
N LEU A 100 8.16 -3.18 4.15
CA LEU A 100 8.51 -1.80 3.77
C LEU A 100 7.27 -0.98 3.39
N ASP A 101 6.39 -1.55 2.58
CA ASP A 101 5.10 -0.97 2.20
C ASP A 101 4.30 -0.56 3.45
N GLN A 102 4.10 -1.51 4.37
CA GLN A 102 3.38 -1.26 5.63
C GLN A 102 4.08 -0.25 6.54
N PHE A 103 5.42 -0.27 6.60
CA PHE A 103 6.19 0.72 7.35
C PHE A 103 5.99 2.13 6.79
N LEU A 104 6.04 2.32 5.46
CA LEU A 104 5.89 3.63 4.84
C LEU A 104 4.48 4.19 5.05
N HIS A 105 3.45 3.35 4.98
CA HIS A 105 2.08 3.76 5.28
C HIS A 105 1.91 4.16 6.75
N ALA A 106 2.42 3.34 7.69
CA ALA A 106 2.38 3.66 9.11
C ALA A 106 3.15 4.95 9.43
N ALA A 107 4.35 5.12 8.88
CA ALA A 107 5.15 6.33 9.03
C ALA A 107 4.43 7.56 8.47
N THR A 108 3.80 7.44 7.30
CA THR A 108 2.98 8.52 6.72
C THR A 108 1.86 8.93 7.66
N ILE A 109 1.13 7.96 8.20
CA ILE A 109 0.04 8.22 9.15
C ILE A 109 0.55 8.96 10.38
N VAL A 110 1.64 8.48 11.00
CA VAL A 110 2.22 9.13 12.20
C VAL A 110 2.65 10.56 11.88
N LEU A 111 3.38 10.77 10.79
CA LEU A 111 3.86 12.10 10.40
C LEU A 111 2.70 13.06 10.11
N LEU A 112 1.68 12.62 9.38
CA LEU A 112 0.50 13.44 9.10
C LEU A 112 -0.25 13.82 10.39
N MET A 113 -0.29 12.94 11.39
CA MET A 113 -0.93 13.23 12.68
C MET A 113 -0.14 14.21 13.55
N GLU A 114 1.15 14.42 13.26
CA GLU A 114 1.99 15.40 13.95
C GLU A 114 1.88 16.79 13.32
N VAL A 115 1.59 16.87 12.01
CA VAL A 115 1.59 18.13 11.26
C VAL A 115 0.19 18.69 10.94
N LEU A 116 -0.86 17.88 11.07
CA LEU A 116 -2.28 18.24 10.88
C LEU A 116 -3.09 18.01 12.17
#